data_AF-A0A255E8V3-F1
#
_entry.id   AF-A0A255E8V3-F1
#
_cell.length_a   1.000
_cell.length_b   1.000
_cell.length_c   1.000
_cell.angle_alpha   90.00
_cell.angle_beta   90.00
_cell.angle_gamma   90.00
#
_symmetry.space_group_name_H-M   'P 1'
#
loop_
_entity.id
_entity.type
_entity.pdbx_description
1 polymer ?
#
loop_
_entity_poly.entity_id
_entity_poly.type
_entity_poly.pdbx_seq_one_letter_code
_entity_poly.pdbx_strand_id
1 'polypeptide(L)'
;MRYAYCQEYLLPTLLYAERVLGDPDAPGLTEQVLRLGMREQDAGEDGSFYGGRLAHLARRQPYYYQRMETDRALTWAWWLRWAGATERAATHPDGPTGRVTVTPPSPSVTDWHDQEHGFAYTRGPRRVASVCWRAHSLSQTLVLPTDRPDLAEWSMNLSPVLHWEGAKPAAVPTESAREHRRLGDYRLATFPGGFASVGVVEEGHDLFVVEGWHSPEGTPAATTTMAVVSLPDDATVVGLQLCRAGTYHVPLLEAYALNLLLPNDVYTPRERSLVEVPCANGAGLRIDDALEVRVSGSLAVRHPEPGAGLRSITVDQVVADERHDAYAVRPGRAILDTAWAIRVGAMDPDAFTLDRRHLGDGRQELRVRTPDGEHVVTVDPAALTVLVGGEPLL
;
A
#
# COMPACT_ATOMS: atom_id res chain seq x y z
N MET A 1 2.88 -6.46 -15.71
CA MET A 1 2.60 -6.87 -14.32
C MET A 1 3.37 -6.00 -13.36
N ARG A 2 2.69 -5.39 -12.38
CA ARG A 2 3.40 -5.05 -11.15
C ARG A 2 3.90 -6.40 -10.60
N TYR A 3 5.21 -6.53 -10.44
CA TYR A 3 5.87 -7.67 -9.82
C TYR A 3 5.94 -9.04 -10.56
N ALA A 4 5.26 -9.35 -11.68
CA ALA A 4 5.36 -10.67 -12.40
C ALA A 4 6.77 -11.17 -12.54
N TYR A 5 7.56 -10.31 -13.16
CA TYR A 5 8.90 -10.62 -13.57
C TYR A 5 9.73 -10.96 -12.33
N CYS A 6 9.51 -10.23 -11.24
CA CYS A 6 10.11 -10.52 -9.94
C CYS A 6 9.62 -11.85 -9.36
N GLN A 7 8.33 -12.18 -9.49
CA GLN A 7 7.76 -13.45 -9.01
C GLN A 7 8.33 -14.66 -9.76
N GLU A 8 8.66 -14.54 -11.04
CA GLU A 8 9.29 -15.65 -11.79
C GLU A 8 10.71 -15.98 -11.31
N TYR A 9 11.40 -15.06 -10.62
CA TYR A 9 12.70 -15.39 -10.01
C TYR A 9 12.57 -16.18 -8.71
N LEU A 10 11.38 -16.22 -8.10
CA LEU A 10 11.22 -16.75 -6.77
C LEU A 10 11.53 -18.25 -6.70
N LEU A 11 11.06 -19.06 -7.65
CA LEU A 11 11.33 -20.51 -7.67
C LEU A 11 12.83 -20.84 -7.82
N PRO A 12 13.58 -20.25 -8.77
CA PRO A 12 15.04 -20.39 -8.82
C PRO A 12 15.74 -19.94 -7.56
N THR A 13 15.32 -18.81 -6.97
CA THR A 13 15.91 -18.27 -5.74
C THR A 13 15.65 -19.18 -4.54
N LEU A 14 14.45 -19.73 -4.38
CA LEU A 14 14.12 -20.67 -3.30
C LEU A 14 14.92 -21.97 -3.45
N LEU A 15 15.10 -22.47 -4.67
CA LEU A 15 15.95 -23.64 -4.92
C LEU A 15 17.42 -23.37 -4.53
N TYR A 16 17.91 -22.17 -4.82
CA TYR A 16 19.24 -21.75 -4.39
C TYR A 16 19.32 -21.62 -2.86
N ALA A 17 18.33 -21.00 -2.22
CA ALA A 17 18.27 -20.83 -0.77
C ALA A 17 18.27 -22.18 -0.05
N GLU A 18 17.44 -23.12 -0.50
CA GLU A 18 17.40 -24.49 0.01
C GLU A 18 18.77 -25.17 -0.11
N ARG A 19 19.35 -25.18 -1.32
CA ARG A 19 20.48 -26.07 -1.63
C ARG A 19 21.85 -25.51 -1.32
N VAL A 20 22.01 -24.20 -1.47
CA VAL A 20 23.31 -23.52 -1.32
C VAL A 20 23.39 -22.85 0.05
N LEU A 21 22.30 -22.23 0.50
CA LEU A 21 22.28 -21.54 1.79
C LEU A 21 21.78 -22.44 2.93
N GLY A 22 21.16 -23.58 2.63
CA GLY A 22 20.61 -24.49 3.63
C GLY A 22 19.39 -23.90 4.35
N ASP A 23 18.65 -23.02 3.70
CA ASP A 23 17.47 -22.35 4.25
C ASP A 23 16.34 -23.36 4.52
N PRO A 24 15.93 -23.57 5.79
CA PRO A 24 14.92 -24.55 6.15
C PRO A 24 13.49 -24.16 5.74
N ASP A 25 13.23 -22.88 5.49
CA ASP A 25 11.89 -22.37 5.14
C ASP A 25 11.63 -22.40 3.63
N ALA A 26 12.69 -22.46 2.83
CA ALA A 26 12.62 -22.42 1.36
C ALA A 26 11.74 -23.52 0.72
N PRO A 27 11.75 -24.79 1.19
CA PRO A 27 10.84 -25.82 0.65
C PRO A 27 9.37 -25.49 0.89
N GLY A 28 9.01 -25.00 2.08
CA GLY A 28 7.64 -24.62 2.41
C GLY A 28 7.14 -23.45 1.58
N LEU A 29 7.99 -22.45 1.36
CA LEU A 29 7.70 -21.33 0.46
C LEU A 29 7.54 -21.78 -1.00
N THR A 30 8.35 -22.75 -1.45
CA THR A 30 8.27 -23.31 -2.81
C THR A 30 6.91 -23.95 -3.05
N GLU A 31 6.41 -24.75 -2.10
CA GLU A 31 5.09 -25.37 -2.19
C GLU A 31 3.97 -24.32 -2.29
N GLN A 32 4.06 -23.25 -1.50
CA GLN A 32 3.08 -22.17 -1.52
C GLN A 32 3.06 -21.43 -2.87
N VAL A 33 4.23 -21.13 -3.46
CA VAL A 33 4.34 -20.47 -4.77
C VAL A 33 3.77 -21.34 -5.89
N LEU A 34 4.05 -22.65 -5.87
CA LEU A 34 3.48 -23.58 -6.84
C LEU A 34 1.96 -23.66 -6.73
N ARG A 35 1.43 -23.81 -5.50
CA ARG A 35 -0.02 -23.83 -5.24
C ARG A 35 -0.69 -22.55 -5.73
N LEU A 36 -0.05 -21.41 -5.52
CA LEU A 36 -0.55 -20.11 -5.97
C LEU A 36 -0.65 -20.04 -7.50
N GLY A 37 0.36 -20.53 -8.22
CA GLY A 37 0.31 -20.61 -9.69
C GLY A 37 -0.69 -21.64 -10.21
N MET A 38 -0.77 -22.81 -9.57
CA MET A 38 -1.71 -23.86 -9.96
C MET A 38 -3.17 -23.41 -9.82
N ARG A 39 -3.50 -22.62 -8.79
CA ARG A 39 -4.85 -22.06 -8.62
C ARG A 39 -5.35 -21.31 -9.86
N GLU A 40 -4.48 -20.55 -10.52
CA GLU A 40 -4.85 -19.78 -11.71
C GLU A 40 -4.92 -20.65 -12.97
N GLN A 41 -4.03 -21.63 -13.07
CA GLN A 41 -4.06 -22.61 -14.15
C GLN A 41 -5.31 -23.51 -14.07
N ASP A 42 -5.67 -23.98 -12.87
CA ASP A 42 -6.85 -24.82 -12.60
C ASP A 42 -8.17 -24.07 -12.85
N ALA A 43 -8.15 -22.74 -12.75
CA ALA A 43 -9.30 -21.89 -13.09
C ALA A 43 -9.50 -21.75 -14.62
N GLY A 44 -8.54 -22.19 -15.44
CA GLY A 44 -8.62 -22.24 -16.89
C GLY A 44 -8.74 -23.68 -17.41
N GLU A 45 -9.42 -23.88 -18.53
CA GLU A 45 -9.57 -25.21 -19.15
C GLU A 45 -8.54 -25.46 -20.28
N ASP A 46 -7.70 -24.47 -20.60
CA ASP A 46 -6.79 -24.49 -21.75
C ASP A 46 -5.32 -24.75 -21.40
N GLY A 47 -5.02 -24.93 -20.11
CA GLY A 47 -3.68 -25.17 -19.59
C GLY A 47 -2.78 -23.94 -19.53
N SER A 48 -3.29 -22.75 -19.82
CA SER A 48 -2.55 -21.49 -19.63
C SER A 48 -2.29 -21.21 -18.14
N PHE A 49 -1.16 -20.59 -17.83
CA PHE A 49 -0.76 -20.32 -16.44
C PHE A 49 -1.53 -19.15 -15.83
N TYR A 50 -1.87 -18.14 -16.62
CA TYR A 50 -2.51 -16.91 -16.14
C TYR A 50 -3.99 -16.78 -16.55
N GLY A 51 -4.45 -17.60 -17.50
CA GLY A 51 -5.85 -17.87 -17.79
C GLY A 51 -6.79 -16.66 -17.80
N GLY A 52 -7.92 -16.82 -17.12
CA GLY A 52 -9.07 -15.91 -17.21
C GLY A 52 -8.85 -14.50 -16.67
N ARG A 53 -8.11 -14.33 -15.57
CA ARG A 53 -7.91 -13.00 -14.95
C ARG A 53 -7.05 -12.08 -15.82
N LEU A 54 -6.17 -12.65 -16.65
CA LEU A 54 -5.35 -11.91 -17.62
C LEU A 54 -5.89 -11.99 -19.06
N ALA A 55 -7.11 -12.47 -19.27
CA ALA A 55 -7.69 -12.61 -20.60
C ALA A 55 -7.83 -11.27 -21.35
N HIS A 56 -7.99 -10.15 -20.64
CA HIS A 56 -7.99 -8.81 -21.26
C HIS A 56 -6.62 -8.46 -21.86
N LEU A 57 -5.53 -8.89 -21.22
CA LEU A 57 -4.18 -8.71 -21.75
C LEU A 57 -3.93 -9.58 -22.97
N ALA A 58 -4.42 -10.83 -22.97
CA ALA A 58 -4.34 -11.69 -24.16
C ALA A 58 -4.98 -11.00 -25.38
N ARG A 59 -6.09 -10.29 -25.19
CA ARG A 59 -6.78 -9.54 -26.27
C ARG A 59 -6.07 -8.24 -26.65
N ARG A 60 -5.63 -7.45 -25.68
CA ARG A 60 -5.13 -6.08 -25.92
C ARG A 60 -3.63 -6.02 -26.21
N GLN A 61 -2.86 -6.98 -25.69
CA GLN A 61 -1.39 -7.02 -25.70
C GLN A 61 -0.88 -8.47 -25.85
N PRO A 62 -1.21 -9.16 -26.97
CA PRO A 62 -0.96 -10.61 -27.12
C PRO A 62 0.51 -11.01 -26.96
N TYR A 63 1.44 -10.18 -27.47
CA TYR A 63 2.88 -10.46 -27.32
C TYR A 63 3.32 -10.44 -25.85
N TYR A 64 2.84 -9.46 -25.07
CA TYR A 64 3.18 -9.37 -23.66
C TYR A 64 2.57 -10.50 -22.84
N TYR A 65 1.33 -10.88 -23.16
CA TYR A 65 0.66 -12.03 -22.56
C TYR A 65 1.45 -13.33 -22.81
N GLN A 66 1.82 -13.60 -24.06
CA GLN A 66 2.62 -14.78 -24.42
C GLN A 66 3.98 -14.80 -23.73
N ARG A 67 4.62 -13.64 -23.56
CA ARG A 67 5.85 -13.55 -22.79
C ARG A 67 5.64 -13.97 -21.34
N MET A 68 4.59 -13.51 -20.66
CA MET A 68 4.33 -13.90 -19.27
C MET A 68 4.09 -15.41 -19.15
N GLU A 69 3.25 -15.98 -20.03
CA GLU A 69 3.04 -17.43 -20.12
C GLU A 69 4.35 -18.19 -20.31
N THR A 70 5.21 -17.72 -21.23
CA THR A 70 6.50 -18.34 -21.51
C THR A 70 7.47 -18.21 -20.35
N ASP A 71 7.54 -17.05 -19.69
CA ASP A 71 8.41 -16.82 -18.53
C ASP A 71 8.05 -17.80 -17.39
N ARG A 72 6.76 -17.98 -17.09
CA ARG A 72 6.27 -18.97 -16.10
C ARG A 72 6.59 -20.40 -16.52
N ALA A 73 6.31 -20.76 -17.77
CA ALA A 73 6.59 -22.09 -18.31
C ALA A 73 8.08 -22.45 -18.21
N LEU A 74 8.96 -21.51 -18.58
CA LEU A 74 10.41 -21.70 -18.54
C LEU A 74 10.91 -21.83 -17.11
N THR A 75 10.46 -20.97 -16.20
CA THR A 75 10.81 -21.01 -14.79
C THR A 75 10.40 -22.34 -14.15
N TRP A 76 9.19 -22.81 -14.42
CA TRP A 76 8.67 -24.07 -13.87
C TRP A 76 9.37 -25.28 -14.47
N ALA A 77 9.59 -25.30 -15.78
CA ALA A 77 10.34 -26.37 -16.44
C ALA A 77 11.80 -26.43 -15.94
N TRP A 78 12.41 -25.27 -15.72
CA TRP A 78 13.73 -25.16 -15.10
C TRP A 78 13.69 -25.73 -13.69
N TRP A 79 12.77 -25.28 -12.85
CA TRP A 79 12.64 -25.77 -11.47
C TRP A 79 12.41 -27.29 -11.45
N LEU A 80 11.49 -27.84 -12.24
CA LEU A 80 11.24 -29.28 -12.36
C LEU A 80 12.51 -30.06 -12.76
N ARG A 81 13.26 -29.55 -13.74
CA ARG A 81 14.51 -30.17 -14.18
C ARG A 81 15.51 -30.24 -13.03
N TRP A 82 15.70 -29.15 -12.28
CA TRP A 82 16.75 -29.09 -11.26
C TRP A 82 16.31 -29.69 -9.92
N ALA A 83 15.04 -29.56 -9.56
CA ALA A 83 14.40 -30.26 -8.46
C ALA A 83 14.50 -31.78 -8.67
N GLY A 84 14.13 -32.28 -9.85
CA GLY A 84 14.14 -33.71 -10.18
C GLY A 84 15.52 -34.30 -10.55
N ALA A 85 16.46 -33.51 -11.09
CA ALA A 85 17.82 -33.98 -11.41
C ALA A 85 18.61 -34.45 -10.17
N THR A 86 18.10 -34.18 -8.96
CA THR A 86 18.73 -34.52 -7.68
C THR A 86 18.22 -35.84 -7.11
N GLU A 87 17.00 -36.29 -7.44
CA GLU A 87 16.59 -37.67 -7.15
C GLU A 87 17.49 -38.69 -7.88
N ARG A 88 17.99 -38.33 -9.07
CA ARG A 88 18.95 -39.14 -9.85
C ARG A 88 20.41 -38.94 -9.45
N ALA A 89 20.76 -37.88 -8.72
CA ALA A 89 22.12 -37.62 -8.25
C ALA A 89 22.36 -38.09 -6.80
N ALA A 90 21.29 -38.31 -6.02
CA ALA A 90 21.34 -38.93 -4.70
C ALA A 90 21.87 -40.38 -4.71
N THR A 91 22.09 -40.98 -5.89
CA THR A 91 22.79 -42.25 -6.07
C THR A 91 24.31 -42.13 -6.20
N HIS A 92 24.90 -40.93 -6.08
CA HIS A 92 26.35 -40.74 -6.05
C HIS A 92 26.81 -40.13 -4.71
N PRO A 93 27.49 -40.90 -3.86
CA PRO A 93 28.24 -40.33 -2.74
C PRO A 93 29.52 -39.68 -3.29
N ASP A 94 30.01 -38.65 -2.59
CA ASP A 94 31.31 -37.99 -2.78
C ASP A 94 31.36 -36.81 -3.77
N GLY A 95 30.71 -35.71 -3.39
CA GLY A 95 31.14 -34.35 -3.75
C GLY A 95 31.41 -33.55 -2.47
N PRO A 96 32.39 -32.62 -2.44
CA PRO A 96 32.73 -31.87 -1.24
C PRO A 96 31.55 -30.96 -0.86
N THR A 97 30.73 -31.43 0.10
CA THR A 97 29.65 -30.66 0.71
C THR A 97 30.24 -29.67 1.69
N GLY A 98 30.81 -28.58 1.19
CA GLY A 98 30.96 -27.37 1.99
C GLY A 98 29.57 -26.79 2.24
N ARG A 99 28.76 -27.42 3.11
CA ARG A 99 27.56 -26.78 3.65
C ARG A 99 28.04 -25.52 4.35
N VAL A 100 27.71 -24.37 3.79
CA VAL A 100 27.82 -23.11 4.52
C VAL A 100 26.87 -23.26 5.70
N THR A 101 27.43 -23.38 6.90
CA THR A 101 26.64 -23.39 8.13
C THR A 101 26.09 -21.99 8.32
N VAL A 102 24.92 -21.72 7.75
CA VAL A 102 24.18 -20.50 8.02
C VAL A 102 23.50 -20.70 9.37
N THR A 103 23.88 -19.89 10.35
CA THR A 103 23.16 -19.75 11.61
C THR A 103 21.69 -19.43 11.28
N PRO A 104 20.70 -20.12 11.87
CA PRO A 104 19.30 -19.82 11.60
C PRO A 104 19.02 -18.32 11.81
N PRO A 105 18.16 -17.70 11.00
CA PRO A 105 17.87 -16.29 11.16
C PRO A 105 17.45 -16.01 12.60
N SER A 106 18.13 -15.02 13.19
CA SER A 106 17.73 -14.29 14.41
C SER A 106 16.24 -13.89 14.30
N PRO A 107 15.50 -13.70 15.41
CA PRO A 107 14.04 -13.54 15.36
C PRO A 107 13.61 -12.53 14.30
N SER A 108 12.51 -12.85 13.62
CA SER A 108 11.88 -12.01 12.60
C SER A 108 11.98 -10.55 13.00
N VAL A 109 12.57 -9.70 12.14
CA VAL A 109 12.65 -8.26 12.37
C VAL A 109 11.24 -7.76 12.66
N THR A 110 10.98 -7.42 13.93
CA THR A 110 9.67 -6.92 14.37
C THR A 110 9.56 -5.45 14.05
N ASP A 111 10.65 -4.70 14.18
CA ASP A 111 10.65 -3.27 13.98
C ASP A 111 11.89 -2.84 13.21
N TRP A 112 11.70 -1.94 12.25
CA TRP A 112 12.79 -1.36 11.48
C TRP A 112 12.43 0.08 11.13
N HIS A 113 13.40 0.98 11.25
CA HIS A 113 13.23 2.35 10.81
C HIS A 113 14.53 2.88 10.21
N ASP A 114 14.39 3.90 9.37
CA ASP A 114 15.50 4.59 8.74
C ASP A 114 15.17 6.08 8.56
N GLN A 115 16.15 6.92 8.88
CA GLN A 115 16.06 8.38 8.77
C GLN A 115 16.39 8.89 7.36
N GLU A 116 17.02 8.12 6.49
CA GLU A 116 17.27 8.61 5.12
C GLU A 116 15.96 8.67 4.33
N HIS A 117 15.19 7.58 4.39
CA HIS A 117 13.95 7.40 3.63
C HIS A 117 12.70 7.89 4.36
N GLY A 118 12.82 8.22 5.65
CA GLY A 118 11.68 8.46 6.52
C GLY A 118 10.81 7.21 6.61
N PHE A 119 11.46 6.07 6.80
CA PHE A 119 10.83 4.77 6.80
C PHE A 119 10.66 4.26 8.22
N ALA A 120 9.48 3.72 8.53
CA ALA A 120 9.28 2.88 9.70
C ALA A 120 8.42 1.69 9.35
N TYR A 121 8.66 0.61 10.06
CA TYR A 121 7.99 -0.67 9.92
C TYR A 121 7.86 -1.28 11.30
N THR A 122 6.68 -1.85 11.56
CA THR A 122 6.42 -2.71 12.70
C THR A 122 5.63 -3.93 12.25
N ARG A 123 5.94 -5.08 12.83
CA ARG A 123 5.31 -6.38 12.63
C ARG A 123 5.12 -7.02 13.98
N GLY A 124 3.86 -7.14 14.37
CA GLY A 124 3.44 -7.98 15.48
C GLY A 124 2.71 -9.24 15.00
N PRO A 125 2.23 -10.06 15.94
CA PRO A 125 1.47 -11.27 15.64
C PRO A 125 0.25 -11.06 14.73
N ARG A 126 -0.46 -9.92 14.87
CA ARG A 126 -1.70 -9.66 14.13
C ARG A 126 -1.52 -8.66 12.99
N ARG A 127 -0.64 -7.65 13.14
CA ARG A 127 -0.53 -6.54 12.19
C ARG A 127 0.90 -6.31 11.70
N VAL A 128 1.00 -6.00 10.41
CA VAL A 128 2.12 -5.26 9.81
C VAL A 128 1.68 -3.84 9.51
N ALA A 129 2.50 -2.85 9.88
CA ALA A 129 2.31 -1.46 9.49
C ALA A 129 3.64 -0.84 9.04
N SER A 130 3.60 0.02 8.03
CA SER A 130 4.78 0.77 7.60
C SER A 130 4.43 2.14 7.02
N VAL A 131 5.40 3.06 7.06
CA VAL A 131 5.33 4.37 6.41
C VAL A 131 6.65 4.63 5.69
N CYS A 132 6.61 5.33 4.55
CA CYS A 132 7.80 5.77 3.82
C CYS A 132 7.56 7.13 3.15
N TRP A 133 8.38 8.13 3.46
CA TRP A 133 8.26 9.46 2.86
C TRP A 133 8.99 9.57 1.52
N ARG A 134 10.13 8.88 1.37
CA ARG A 134 10.92 8.81 0.13
C ARG A 134 10.65 7.56 -0.70
N ALA A 135 9.42 7.07 -0.71
CA ALA A 135 8.97 6.06 -1.68
C ALA A 135 9.03 6.60 -3.12
N HIS A 136 8.90 5.72 -4.14
CA HIS A 136 8.96 6.11 -5.55
C HIS A 136 8.04 7.30 -5.87
N SER A 137 6.76 7.18 -5.54
CA SER A 137 5.76 8.23 -5.77
C SER A 137 5.72 9.28 -4.64
N LEU A 138 6.55 9.16 -3.60
CA LEU A 138 6.49 9.86 -2.29
C LEU A 138 5.27 9.49 -1.47
N SER A 139 5.40 9.60 -0.14
CA SER A 139 4.36 9.36 0.88
C SER A 139 3.59 8.06 0.64
N GLN A 140 3.88 7.03 1.42
CA GLN A 140 3.21 5.75 1.33
C GLN A 140 3.02 5.17 2.72
N THR A 141 1.90 4.49 2.96
CA THR A 141 1.66 3.74 4.18
C THR A 141 1.03 2.38 3.87
N LEU A 142 1.34 1.38 4.70
CA LEU A 142 0.73 0.06 4.65
C LEU A 142 0.17 -0.31 6.00
N VAL A 143 -0.97 -1.01 5.97
CA VAL A 143 -1.61 -1.63 7.12
C VAL A 143 -2.17 -2.96 6.66
N LEU A 144 -1.65 -4.06 7.18
CA LEU A 144 -1.97 -5.41 6.71
C LEU A 144 -2.08 -6.36 7.90
N PRO A 145 -3.00 -7.34 7.87
CA PRO A 145 -2.90 -8.48 8.77
C PRO A 145 -1.61 -9.27 8.49
N THR A 146 -0.94 -9.74 9.54
CA THR A 146 0.33 -10.45 9.44
C THR A 146 0.23 -11.73 8.60
N ASP A 147 -0.95 -12.35 8.57
CA ASP A 147 -1.30 -13.56 7.82
C ASP A 147 -1.93 -13.28 6.44
N ARG A 148 -2.10 -12.01 6.06
CA ARG A 148 -2.65 -11.58 4.75
C ARG A 148 -1.70 -10.67 3.98
N PRO A 149 -0.46 -11.12 3.67
CA PRO A 149 0.49 -10.35 2.88
C PRO A 149 0.03 -10.15 1.43
N ASP A 150 -0.96 -10.92 0.97
CA ASP A 150 -1.60 -10.79 -0.34
C ASP A 150 -2.36 -9.47 -0.52
N LEU A 151 -2.69 -8.75 0.58
CA LEU A 151 -3.34 -7.45 0.52
C LEU A 151 -2.37 -6.27 0.28
N ALA A 152 -1.07 -6.53 0.16
CA ALA A 152 -0.06 -5.48 0.00
C ALA A 152 -0.08 -4.85 -1.40
N GLU A 153 -0.53 -3.60 -1.52
CA GLU A 153 -0.23 -2.71 -2.65
C GLU A 153 0.57 -1.51 -2.16
N TRP A 154 1.63 -1.15 -2.87
CA TRP A 154 2.62 -0.20 -2.39
C TRP A 154 2.32 1.23 -2.86
N SER A 155 2.28 1.46 -4.17
CA SER A 155 2.47 2.81 -4.70
C SER A 155 1.33 3.77 -4.31
N MET A 156 1.68 4.82 -3.53
CA MET A 156 0.74 5.79 -2.92
C MET A 156 -0.41 5.18 -2.11
N ASN A 157 -0.28 3.94 -1.62
CA ASN A 157 -1.28 3.39 -0.72
C ASN A 157 -1.37 4.24 0.55
N LEU A 158 -2.59 4.45 1.02
CA LEU A 158 -2.90 5.23 2.21
C LEU A 158 -2.50 6.72 2.13
N SER A 159 -2.36 7.26 0.91
CA SER A 159 -1.98 8.65 0.62
C SER A 159 -3.00 9.38 -0.24
N PRO A 160 -3.28 10.68 -0.01
CA PRO A 160 -4.24 11.42 -0.82
C PRO A 160 -3.73 11.58 -2.26
N VAL A 161 -4.66 11.67 -3.20
CA VAL A 161 -4.39 11.86 -4.62
C VAL A 161 -5.05 13.13 -5.09
N LEU A 162 -4.30 13.92 -5.86
CA LEU A 162 -4.71 15.20 -6.43
C LEU A 162 -4.31 15.22 -7.90
N HIS A 163 -5.31 15.33 -8.78
CA HIS A 163 -5.10 15.50 -10.21
C HIS A 163 -5.42 16.94 -10.62
N TRP A 164 -4.48 17.55 -11.32
CA TRP A 164 -4.51 18.96 -11.67
C TRP A 164 -4.68 19.14 -13.17
N GLU A 165 -5.38 20.19 -13.55
CA GLU A 165 -5.26 20.68 -14.91
C GLU A 165 -3.81 21.12 -15.17
N GLY A 166 -3.28 20.72 -16.33
CA GLY A 166 -1.90 21.01 -16.71
C GLY A 166 -0.82 20.14 -16.04
N ALA A 167 -1.20 19.14 -15.25
CA ALA A 167 -0.28 18.08 -14.84
C ALA A 167 -0.08 17.06 -15.98
N LYS A 168 1.12 16.49 -16.04
CA LYS A 168 1.40 15.29 -16.81
C LYS A 168 0.61 14.11 -16.24
N PRO A 169 0.29 13.10 -17.08
CA PRO A 169 -0.45 11.93 -16.62
C PRO A 169 0.38 11.14 -15.61
N ALA A 170 -0.25 10.78 -14.49
CA ALA A 170 0.34 9.86 -13.52
C ALA A 170 0.61 8.48 -14.15
N ALA A 171 1.54 7.73 -13.57
CA ALA A 171 1.86 6.37 -14.04
C ALA A 171 0.63 5.45 -14.00
N VAL A 172 -0.25 5.63 -13.00
CA VAL A 172 -1.55 4.96 -12.90
C VAL A 172 -2.63 5.93 -12.38
N PRO A 173 -3.92 5.70 -12.67
CA PRO A 173 -5.01 6.55 -12.19
C PRO A 173 -5.11 6.68 -10.67
N THR A 174 -4.60 5.68 -9.93
CA THR A 174 -4.66 5.66 -8.46
C THR A 174 -3.57 6.49 -7.79
N GLU A 175 -2.79 7.27 -8.54
CA GLU A 175 -1.64 8.03 -8.06
C GLU A 175 -1.69 9.48 -8.52
N SER A 176 -1.11 10.38 -7.72
CA SER A 176 -0.68 11.71 -8.17
C SER A 176 0.57 11.59 -9.04
N ALA A 177 0.73 12.47 -10.03
CA ALA A 177 1.89 12.46 -10.93
C ALA A 177 3.18 12.86 -10.20
N ARG A 178 4.09 11.90 -10.00
CA ARG A 178 5.32 12.03 -9.19
C ARG A 178 6.20 13.22 -9.58
N GLU A 179 6.29 13.54 -10.87
CA GLU A 179 7.06 14.68 -11.39
C GLU A 179 6.60 16.03 -10.81
N HIS A 180 5.34 16.15 -10.40
CA HIS A 180 4.71 17.35 -9.87
C HIS A 180 4.68 17.37 -8.33
N ARG A 181 5.35 16.41 -7.67
CA ARG A 181 5.40 16.27 -6.20
C ARG A 181 6.80 16.48 -5.65
N ARG A 182 6.92 17.12 -4.49
CA ARG A 182 8.18 17.26 -3.73
C ARG A 182 7.93 16.96 -2.26
N LEU A 183 8.84 16.24 -1.62
CA LEU A 183 8.79 16.05 -0.17
C LEU A 183 9.36 17.30 0.50
N GLY A 184 8.57 17.93 1.37
CA GLY A 184 9.00 19.09 2.17
C GLY A 184 9.80 18.65 3.38
N ASP A 185 9.13 18.46 4.51
CA ASP A 185 9.72 17.99 5.77
C ASP A 185 8.91 16.81 6.33
N TYR A 186 9.52 16.04 7.22
CA TYR A 186 8.83 15.00 7.99
C TYR A 186 9.48 14.76 9.35
N ARG A 187 8.71 14.15 10.24
CA ARG A 187 9.09 13.72 11.58
C ARG A 187 8.66 12.27 11.77
N LEU A 188 9.49 11.50 12.46
CA LEU A 188 9.28 10.08 12.69
C LEU A 188 9.86 9.68 14.05
N ALA A 189 9.06 9.01 14.85
CA ALA A 189 9.46 8.43 16.12
C ALA A 189 8.83 7.05 16.25
N THR A 190 9.60 6.12 16.80
CA THR A 190 9.17 4.77 17.11
C THR A 190 8.96 4.62 18.61
N PHE A 191 8.07 3.71 18.99
CA PHE A 191 7.81 3.32 20.36
C PHE A 191 7.47 1.82 20.39
N PRO A 192 7.49 1.15 21.56
CA PRO A 192 7.19 -0.27 21.61
C PRO A 192 5.84 -0.61 20.95
N GLY A 193 5.86 -1.47 19.92
CA GLY A 193 4.69 -1.91 19.18
C GLY A 193 4.14 -0.91 18.14
N GLY A 194 4.84 0.19 17.85
CA GLY A 194 4.32 1.21 16.94
C GLY A 194 5.28 2.33 16.56
N PHE A 195 4.71 3.30 15.84
CA PHE A 195 5.40 4.51 15.42
C PHE A 195 4.42 5.65 15.21
N ALA A 196 4.90 6.88 15.29
CA ALA A 196 4.20 8.08 14.87
C ALA A 196 5.04 8.78 13.80
N SER A 197 4.39 9.19 12.72
CA SER A 197 5.02 9.98 11.67
C SER A 197 4.10 11.07 11.17
N VAL A 198 4.65 12.23 10.87
CA VAL A 198 3.95 13.33 10.22
C VAL A 198 4.87 13.98 9.20
N GLY A 199 4.33 14.32 8.04
CA GLY A 199 5.13 14.87 6.94
C GLY A 199 4.32 15.72 5.99
N VAL A 200 5.06 16.46 5.17
CA VAL A 200 4.52 17.43 4.23
C VAL A 200 4.97 17.06 2.82
N VAL A 201 4.01 16.92 1.91
CA VAL A 201 4.25 16.81 0.47
C VAL A 201 3.70 18.04 -0.22
N GLU A 202 4.54 18.67 -1.03
CA GLU A 202 4.16 19.73 -1.93
C GLU A 202 3.62 19.12 -3.23
N GLU A 203 2.43 19.54 -3.64
CA GLU A 203 1.67 18.97 -4.75
C GLU A 203 1.50 20.00 -5.87
N GLY A 204 1.53 19.56 -7.13
CA GLY A 204 1.24 20.40 -8.29
C GLY A 204 2.33 21.44 -8.59
N HIS A 205 3.59 21.05 -8.52
CA HIS A 205 4.71 21.85 -9.09
C HIS A 205 4.69 21.80 -10.61
N ASP A 206 5.27 22.79 -11.29
CA ASP A 206 5.56 22.76 -12.74
C ASP A 206 4.33 22.42 -13.63
N LEU A 207 3.16 22.95 -13.30
CA LEU A 207 1.93 22.76 -14.07
C LEU A 207 1.95 23.61 -15.34
N PHE A 208 1.50 23.04 -16.45
CA PHE A 208 1.41 23.71 -17.74
C PHE A 208 0.04 23.47 -18.38
N VAL A 209 -0.73 24.53 -18.50
CA VAL A 209 -2.06 24.52 -19.15
C VAL A 209 -1.90 24.95 -20.60
N VAL A 210 -2.55 24.24 -21.52
CA VAL A 210 -2.28 24.31 -22.97
C VAL A 210 -2.55 25.70 -23.59
N GLU A 211 -3.37 26.51 -22.93
CA GLU A 211 -3.63 27.93 -23.24
C GLU A 211 -2.42 28.84 -22.96
N GLY A 212 -1.29 28.29 -22.50
CA GLY A 212 -0.02 28.99 -22.30
C GLY A 212 0.23 29.45 -20.87
N TRP A 213 -0.56 28.98 -19.90
CA TRP A 213 -0.35 29.30 -18.49
C TRP A 213 0.62 28.30 -17.83
N HIS A 214 1.50 28.83 -16.97
CA HIS A 214 2.45 28.05 -16.18
C HIS A 214 2.28 28.37 -14.69
N SER A 215 2.41 27.35 -13.83
CA SER A 215 2.51 27.58 -12.40
C SER A 215 3.74 28.44 -12.07
N PRO A 216 3.67 29.32 -11.06
CA PRO A 216 4.84 30.05 -10.58
C PRO A 216 5.97 29.08 -10.20
N GLU A 217 7.19 29.38 -10.65
CA GLU A 217 8.37 28.54 -10.40
C GLU A 217 8.56 28.29 -8.90
N GLY A 218 8.84 27.04 -8.54
CA GLY A 218 9.08 26.61 -7.16
C GLY A 218 7.88 26.76 -6.21
N THR A 219 6.68 27.07 -6.72
CA THR A 219 5.48 27.26 -5.91
C THR A 219 4.48 26.13 -6.15
N PRO A 220 4.18 25.29 -5.15
CA PRO A 220 3.21 24.22 -5.32
C PRO A 220 1.76 24.74 -5.39
N ALA A 221 0.91 24.00 -6.11
CA ALA A 221 -0.53 24.25 -6.16
C ALA A 221 -1.22 23.91 -4.84
N ALA A 222 -0.67 22.97 -4.07
CA ALA A 222 -1.16 22.62 -2.74
C ALA A 222 -0.06 22.04 -1.83
N THR A 223 -0.36 22.03 -0.54
CA THR A 223 0.44 21.35 0.48
C THR A 223 -0.40 20.28 1.15
N THR A 224 0.11 19.06 1.16
CA THR A 224 -0.46 17.90 1.83
C THR A 224 0.30 17.64 3.12
N THR A 225 -0.35 17.83 4.27
CA THR A 225 0.15 17.33 5.56
C THR A 225 -0.50 16.00 5.86
N MET A 226 0.31 15.00 6.13
CA MET A 226 -0.14 13.65 6.46
C MET A 226 0.45 13.23 7.81
N ALA A 227 -0.39 12.71 8.71
CA ALA A 227 0.06 12.05 9.93
C ALA A 227 -0.41 10.60 9.92
N VAL A 228 0.45 9.70 10.40
CA VAL A 228 0.21 8.26 10.49
C VAL A 228 0.75 7.77 11.83
N VAL A 229 -0.09 7.09 12.60
CA VAL A 229 0.25 6.53 13.90
C VAL A 229 -0.14 5.07 13.92
N SER A 230 0.86 4.20 14.00
CA SER A 230 0.68 2.78 14.27
C SER A 230 0.57 2.60 15.79
N LEU A 231 -0.64 2.30 16.29
CA LEU A 231 -0.91 2.17 17.72
C LEU A 231 -0.24 0.91 18.31
N PRO A 232 0.06 0.91 19.63
CA PRO A 232 0.79 -0.18 20.28
C PRO A 232 -0.06 -1.45 20.49
N ASP A 233 -1.34 -1.43 20.10
CA ASP A 233 -2.27 -2.54 20.27
C ASP A 233 -2.05 -3.68 19.26
N ASP A 234 -1.02 -3.63 18.40
CA ASP A 234 -0.78 -4.61 17.33
C ASP A 234 -2.02 -4.83 16.44
N ALA A 235 -2.85 -3.81 16.25
CA ALA A 235 -4.03 -3.96 15.41
C ALA A 235 -4.46 -2.70 14.67
N THR A 236 -4.25 -1.53 15.26
CA THR A 236 -4.89 -0.30 14.77
C THR A 236 -3.87 0.72 14.26
N VAL A 237 -4.14 1.31 13.11
CA VAL A 237 -3.37 2.43 12.57
C VAL A 237 -4.32 3.59 12.31
N VAL A 238 -3.93 4.79 12.70
CA VAL A 238 -4.73 6.00 12.58
C VAL A 238 -3.98 7.00 11.70
N GLY A 239 -4.70 7.73 10.87
CA GLY A 239 -4.10 8.78 10.06
C GLY A 239 -4.96 10.02 9.91
N LEU A 240 -4.29 11.10 9.54
CA LEU A 240 -4.87 12.38 9.17
C LEU A 240 -4.27 12.81 7.83
N GLN A 241 -5.10 13.29 6.92
CA GLN A 241 -4.69 13.86 5.64
C GLN A 241 -5.34 15.23 5.48
N LEU A 242 -4.52 16.27 5.46
CA LEU A 242 -4.93 17.66 5.29
C LEU A 242 -4.24 18.24 4.06
N CYS A 243 -4.98 18.44 2.98
CA CYS A 243 -4.50 19.08 1.76
C CYS A 243 -5.04 20.50 1.71
N ARG A 244 -4.17 21.51 1.60
CA ARG A 244 -4.54 22.93 1.49
C ARG A 244 -4.07 23.50 0.17
N ALA A 245 -4.96 24.24 -0.50
CA ALA A 245 -4.60 24.99 -1.70
C ALA A 245 -3.50 26.00 -1.38
N GLY A 246 -2.56 26.16 -2.31
CA GLY A 246 -1.43 27.08 -2.22
C GLY A 246 -1.87 28.54 -2.37
N THR A 247 -1.00 29.35 -2.97
CA THR A 247 -1.20 30.81 -3.09
C THR A 247 -1.87 31.24 -4.39
N TYR A 248 -2.01 30.33 -5.36
CA TYR A 248 -2.62 30.58 -6.66
C TYR A 248 -3.75 29.60 -6.94
N HIS A 249 -4.54 29.93 -7.96
CA HIS A 249 -5.64 29.10 -8.43
C HIS A 249 -5.19 28.26 -9.62
N VAL A 250 -5.43 26.96 -9.53
CA VAL A 250 -5.37 26.04 -10.67
C VAL A 250 -6.52 25.04 -10.50
N PRO A 251 -7.23 24.68 -11.58
CA PRO A 251 -8.30 23.69 -11.48
C PRO A 251 -7.78 22.32 -11.04
N LEU A 252 -8.46 21.73 -10.06
CA LEU A 252 -8.39 20.31 -9.75
C LEU A 252 -9.38 19.59 -10.64
N LEU A 253 -8.96 18.48 -11.20
CA LEU A 253 -9.81 17.57 -11.98
C LEU A 253 -10.40 16.47 -11.09
N GLU A 254 -9.64 16.07 -10.08
CA GLU A 254 -10.01 15.03 -9.13
C GLU A 254 -9.21 15.20 -7.83
N ALA A 255 -9.83 14.94 -6.70
CA ALA A 255 -9.10 14.73 -5.44
C ALA A 255 -9.82 13.75 -4.53
N TYR A 256 -9.05 12.93 -3.82
CA TYR A 256 -9.59 12.03 -2.80
C TYR A 256 -8.53 11.70 -1.75
N ALA A 257 -9.02 11.45 -0.53
CA ALA A 257 -8.25 11.01 0.62
C ALA A 257 -8.27 9.47 0.76
N LEU A 258 -7.61 8.97 1.80
CA LEU A 258 -7.37 7.58 2.14
C LEU A 258 -6.62 6.80 1.06
N ASN A 259 -7.12 6.65 -0.15
CA ASN A 259 -6.50 5.83 -1.21
C ASN A 259 -6.01 4.46 -0.71
N LEU A 260 -6.90 3.69 -0.07
CA LEU A 260 -6.59 2.32 0.31
C LEU A 260 -6.66 1.44 -0.94
N LEU A 261 -5.51 0.94 -1.34
CA LEU A 261 -5.33 0.10 -2.52
C LEU A 261 -5.40 -1.37 -2.15
N LEU A 262 -6.25 -2.11 -2.84
CA LEU A 262 -6.50 -3.52 -2.61
C LEU A 262 -6.14 -4.30 -3.88
N PRO A 263 -5.05 -5.08 -3.88
CA PRO A 263 -4.68 -5.91 -5.02
C PRO A 263 -5.83 -6.83 -5.41
N ASN A 264 -6.20 -6.84 -6.68
CA ASN A 264 -7.18 -7.76 -7.26
C ASN A 264 -6.53 -8.42 -8.50
N ASP A 265 -5.80 -9.49 -8.25
CA ASP A 265 -4.91 -10.12 -9.21
C ASP A 265 -4.83 -11.64 -9.06
N VAL A 266 -3.92 -12.25 -9.82
CA VAL A 266 -3.64 -13.69 -9.83
C VAL A 266 -3.10 -14.22 -8.50
N TYR A 267 -2.61 -13.34 -7.63
CA TYR A 267 -2.05 -13.71 -6.33
C TYR A 267 -3.06 -13.59 -5.19
N THR A 268 -4.16 -12.87 -5.40
CA THR A 268 -5.25 -12.68 -4.43
C THR A 268 -6.46 -13.58 -4.71
N PRO A 269 -7.34 -13.81 -3.70
CA PRO A 269 -8.64 -14.43 -3.93
C PRO A 269 -9.45 -13.70 -5.01
N ARG A 270 -10.30 -14.43 -5.73
CA ARG A 270 -11.08 -13.86 -6.85
C ARG A 270 -12.23 -12.96 -6.39
N GLU A 271 -12.82 -13.29 -5.26
CA GLU A 271 -13.97 -12.60 -4.70
C GLU A 271 -13.53 -11.84 -3.46
N ARG A 272 -14.09 -10.64 -3.29
CA ARG A 272 -13.85 -9.76 -2.16
C ARG A 272 -15.16 -9.52 -1.42
N SER A 273 -15.15 -9.66 -0.10
CA SER A 273 -16.27 -9.28 0.75
C SER A 273 -16.11 -7.83 1.18
N LEU A 274 -17.08 -7.00 0.82
CA LEU A 274 -17.13 -5.58 1.17
C LEU A 274 -18.46 -5.32 1.89
N VAL A 275 -18.38 -4.96 3.18
CA VAL A 275 -19.56 -4.77 4.02
C VAL A 275 -19.49 -3.39 4.67
N GLU A 276 -20.46 -2.52 4.39
CA GLU A 276 -20.60 -1.25 5.11
C GLU A 276 -20.78 -1.48 6.60
N VAL A 277 -20.08 -0.70 7.41
CA VAL A 277 -20.15 -0.78 8.86
C VAL A 277 -20.78 0.51 9.41
N PRO A 278 -21.87 0.42 10.19
CA PRO A 278 -22.50 1.60 10.77
C PRO A 278 -21.51 2.42 11.60
N CYS A 279 -21.53 3.73 11.41
CA CYS A 279 -20.76 4.70 12.17
C CYS A 279 -21.69 5.75 12.77
N ALA A 280 -21.43 6.18 14.00
CA ALA A 280 -22.09 7.36 14.56
C ALA A 280 -21.68 8.64 13.81
N ASN A 281 -20.41 8.73 13.40
CA ASN A 281 -19.82 9.82 12.64
C ASN A 281 -19.00 9.26 11.47
N GLY A 282 -19.15 9.85 10.28
CA GLY A 282 -18.41 9.45 9.08
C GLY A 282 -18.91 8.14 8.47
N ALA A 283 -17.99 7.34 7.92
CA ALA A 283 -18.30 6.10 7.19
C ALA A 283 -17.36 4.95 7.57
N GLY A 284 -17.81 3.72 7.37
CA GLY A 284 -17.08 2.51 7.73
C GLY A 284 -17.23 1.39 6.71
N LEU A 285 -16.16 0.63 6.48
CA LEU A 285 -16.14 -0.48 5.53
C LEU A 285 -15.30 -1.63 6.10
N ARG A 286 -15.84 -2.85 6.00
CA ARG A 286 -15.13 -4.09 6.30
C ARG A 286 -14.76 -4.80 5.00
N ILE A 287 -13.53 -5.30 4.94
CA ILE A 287 -12.91 -5.90 3.76
C ILE A 287 -12.41 -7.29 4.15
N ASP A 288 -12.97 -8.33 3.53
CA ASP A 288 -12.58 -9.75 3.67
C ASP A 288 -12.51 -10.27 5.11
N ASP A 289 -13.27 -9.66 6.04
CA ASP A 289 -13.16 -9.85 7.49
C ASP A 289 -11.73 -9.65 8.06
N ALA A 290 -10.85 -9.06 7.24
CA ALA A 290 -9.42 -8.93 7.46
C ALA A 290 -9.05 -7.49 7.82
N LEU A 291 -9.77 -6.51 7.27
CA LEU A 291 -9.58 -5.10 7.57
C LEU A 291 -10.93 -4.44 7.87
N GLU A 292 -10.95 -3.57 8.88
CA GLU A 292 -12.04 -2.65 9.13
C GLU A 292 -11.51 -1.21 9.04
N VAL A 293 -12.16 -0.41 8.20
CA VAL A 293 -11.78 0.97 7.85
C VAL A 293 -12.85 1.90 8.38
N ARG A 294 -12.44 2.96 9.07
CA ARG A 294 -13.31 4.06 9.54
C ARG A 294 -12.74 5.37 9.06
N VAL A 295 -13.58 6.29 8.60
CA VAL A 295 -13.16 7.64 8.18
C VAL A 295 -14.09 8.70 8.78
N SER A 296 -13.57 9.91 8.95
CA SER A 296 -14.37 11.05 9.44
C SER A 296 -15.32 11.63 8.39
N GLY A 297 -15.18 11.22 7.13
CA GLY A 297 -15.91 11.74 5.96
C GLY A 297 -16.76 10.68 5.27
N SER A 298 -16.86 10.75 3.94
CA SER A 298 -17.51 9.72 3.12
C SER A 298 -16.53 8.64 2.66
N LEU A 299 -17.04 7.46 2.30
CA LEU A 299 -16.29 6.38 1.64
C LEU A 299 -16.91 6.04 0.29
N ALA A 300 -16.06 5.68 -0.67
CA ALA A 300 -16.48 5.08 -1.92
C ALA A 300 -15.52 3.95 -2.30
N VAL A 301 -16.05 2.95 -3.00
CA VAL A 301 -15.27 1.85 -3.58
C VAL A 301 -15.22 2.06 -5.08
N ARG A 302 -14.02 2.00 -5.65
CA ARG A 302 -13.78 2.07 -7.08
C ARG A 302 -13.17 0.78 -7.60
N HIS A 303 -13.58 0.42 -8.80
CA HIS A 303 -13.05 -0.71 -9.55
C HIS A 303 -12.44 -0.16 -10.85
N PRO A 304 -11.29 0.54 -10.77
CA PRO A 304 -10.69 1.14 -11.95
C PRO A 304 -10.38 0.05 -12.97
N GLU A 305 -10.89 0.23 -14.19
CA GLU A 305 -10.58 -0.70 -15.26
C GLU A 305 -9.06 -0.74 -15.50
N PRO A 306 -8.51 -1.91 -15.86
CA PRO A 306 -7.12 -1.99 -16.26
C PRO A 306 -6.94 -1.13 -17.52
N GLY A 307 -6.37 0.06 -17.32
CA GLY A 307 -6.18 1.06 -18.37
C GLY A 307 -5.31 0.58 -19.53
N ALA A 308 -5.09 1.44 -20.53
CA ALA A 308 -4.21 1.13 -21.66
C ALA A 308 -2.77 0.77 -21.20
N GLY A 309 -2.12 -0.16 -21.92
CA GLY A 309 -0.74 -0.60 -21.67
C GLY A 309 -0.59 -2.03 -21.15
N LEU A 310 0.59 -2.36 -20.62
CA LEU A 310 0.98 -3.70 -20.12
C LEU A 310 0.43 -4.03 -18.72
N ARG A 311 -0.78 -3.52 -18.42
CA ARG A 311 -1.41 -3.60 -17.11
C ARG A 311 -2.12 -4.93 -16.93
N SER A 312 -1.58 -5.75 -16.04
CA SER A 312 -2.11 -7.08 -15.74
C SER A 312 -2.85 -7.16 -14.41
N ILE A 313 -2.75 -6.14 -13.56
CA ILE A 313 -3.29 -6.16 -12.19
C ILE A 313 -4.37 -5.09 -12.10
N THR A 314 -5.56 -5.51 -11.70
CA THR A 314 -6.60 -4.61 -11.21
C THR A 314 -6.34 -4.32 -9.75
N VAL A 315 -6.54 -3.08 -9.34
CA VAL A 315 -6.41 -2.68 -7.95
C VAL A 315 -7.73 -2.04 -7.61
N ASP A 316 -8.50 -2.69 -6.74
CA ASP A 316 -9.69 -2.05 -6.19
C ASP A 316 -9.23 -0.95 -5.23
N GLN A 317 -10.02 0.12 -5.15
CA GLN A 317 -9.64 1.30 -4.40
C GLN A 317 -10.77 1.67 -3.44
N VAL A 318 -10.43 1.84 -2.17
CA VAL A 318 -11.33 2.45 -1.18
C VAL A 318 -10.83 3.87 -0.94
N VAL A 319 -11.65 4.85 -1.31
CA VAL A 319 -11.31 6.27 -1.21
C VAL A 319 -12.21 6.98 -0.22
N ALA A 320 -11.72 8.08 0.34
CA ALA A 320 -12.49 8.95 1.22
C ALA A 320 -12.62 10.36 0.66
N ASP A 321 -13.74 11.03 0.93
CA ASP A 321 -13.98 12.44 0.59
C ASP A 321 -13.66 12.80 -0.87
N GLU A 322 -14.03 11.89 -1.76
CA GLU A 322 -13.81 11.99 -3.19
C GLU A 322 -14.55 13.19 -3.82
N ARG A 323 -13.85 13.87 -4.72
CA ARG A 323 -14.37 14.95 -5.56
C ARG A 323 -13.93 14.75 -6.99
N HIS A 324 -14.90 14.87 -7.88
CA HIS A 324 -14.76 14.78 -9.32
C HIS A 324 -15.14 16.10 -9.99
N ASP A 325 -14.99 16.10 -11.31
CA ASP A 325 -15.20 17.24 -12.21
C ASP A 325 -14.22 18.38 -11.96
N ALA A 326 -14.04 19.26 -12.95
CA ALA A 326 -13.14 20.38 -12.79
C ALA A 326 -13.68 21.39 -11.75
N TYR A 327 -12.93 21.64 -10.68
CA TYR A 327 -13.26 22.64 -9.67
C TYR A 327 -12.03 23.40 -9.19
N ALA A 328 -12.25 24.59 -8.63
CA ALA A 328 -11.18 25.39 -8.02
C ALA A 328 -11.43 25.59 -6.53
N VAL A 329 -10.37 25.47 -5.75
CA VAL A 329 -10.37 25.80 -4.31
C VAL A 329 -9.70 27.16 -4.12
N ARG A 330 -10.23 28.00 -3.23
CA ARG A 330 -9.60 29.29 -2.93
C ARG A 330 -8.25 29.08 -2.23
N PRO A 331 -7.23 29.91 -2.51
CA PRO A 331 -5.95 29.90 -1.82
C PRO A 331 -6.07 29.77 -0.30
N GLY A 332 -5.25 28.90 0.28
CA GLY A 332 -5.22 28.60 1.72
C GLY A 332 -6.39 27.78 2.27
N ARG A 333 -7.43 27.49 1.48
CA ARG A 333 -8.57 26.65 1.92
C ARG A 333 -8.23 25.17 1.78
N ALA A 334 -8.89 24.36 2.60
CA ALA A 334 -8.73 22.91 2.56
C ALA A 334 -9.37 22.35 1.27
N ILE A 335 -8.60 21.51 0.58
CA ILE A 335 -9.03 20.66 -0.51
C ILE A 335 -9.59 19.38 0.10
N LEU A 336 -8.76 18.68 0.90
CA LEU A 336 -9.09 17.48 1.66
C LEU A 336 -8.76 17.72 3.14
N ASP A 337 -9.58 17.17 4.02
CA ASP A 337 -9.36 17.25 5.46
C ASP A 337 -10.02 16.03 6.12
N THR A 338 -9.31 14.90 6.11
CA THR A 338 -9.88 13.57 6.38
C THR A 338 -9.05 12.85 7.43
N ALA A 339 -9.69 12.35 8.48
CA ALA A 339 -9.09 11.37 9.38
C ALA A 339 -9.58 9.97 9.05
N TRP A 340 -8.74 8.98 9.30
CA TRP A 340 -9.06 7.58 9.11
C TRP A 340 -8.44 6.70 10.19
N ALA A 341 -9.03 5.54 10.41
CA ALA A 341 -8.48 4.49 11.26
C ALA A 341 -8.72 3.15 10.57
N ILE A 342 -7.68 2.32 10.50
CA ILE A 342 -7.72 0.97 9.97
C ILE A 342 -7.34 0.01 11.07
N ARG A 343 -8.16 -1.01 11.29
CA ARG A 343 -7.90 -2.10 12.21
C ARG A 343 -7.84 -3.42 11.47
N VAL A 344 -6.90 -4.30 11.84
CA VAL A 344 -6.86 -5.68 11.33
C VAL A 344 -7.82 -6.57 12.12
N GLY A 345 -8.51 -7.46 11.40
CA GLY A 345 -9.52 -8.37 11.92
C GLY A 345 -10.92 -7.75 12.03
N ALA A 346 -11.94 -8.57 11.77
CA ALA A 346 -13.34 -8.20 11.94
C ALA A 346 -13.74 -8.07 13.42
N MET A 347 -14.69 -7.18 13.68
CA MET A 347 -15.22 -6.94 15.01
C MET A 347 -16.73 -6.68 15.01
N ASP A 348 -17.32 -6.67 16.21
CA ASP A 348 -18.60 -6.02 16.44
C ASP A 348 -18.52 -4.52 16.02
N PRO A 349 -19.43 -4.02 15.17
CA PRO A 349 -19.44 -2.62 14.71
C PRO A 349 -19.30 -1.56 15.80
N ASP A 350 -19.83 -1.80 17.01
CA ASP A 350 -19.80 -0.82 18.10
C ASP A 350 -18.47 -0.79 18.88
N ALA A 351 -17.63 -1.80 18.65
CA ALA A 351 -16.39 -1.98 19.41
C ALA A 351 -15.18 -1.29 18.76
N PHE A 352 -15.32 -0.74 17.54
CA PHE A 352 -14.31 0.07 16.87
C PHE A 352 -14.89 1.38 16.35
N THR A 353 -14.51 2.51 16.96
CA THR A 353 -15.00 3.83 16.58
C THR A 353 -13.87 4.81 16.33
N LEU A 354 -14.10 5.76 15.42
CA LEU A 354 -13.23 6.91 15.16
C LEU A 354 -14.04 8.19 15.35
N ASP A 355 -13.62 9.01 16.30
CA ASP A 355 -14.15 10.36 16.51
C ASP A 355 -13.05 11.39 16.27
N ARG A 356 -13.42 12.51 15.64
CA ARG A 356 -12.49 13.59 15.32
C ARG A 356 -12.99 14.91 15.86
N ARG A 357 -12.08 15.72 16.40
CA ARG A 357 -12.36 17.06 16.91
C ARG A 357 -11.29 18.05 16.48
N HIS A 358 -11.70 19.18 15.89
CA HIS A 358 -10.81 20.32 15.67
C HIS A 358 -10.68 21.12 16.97
N LEU A 359 -9.44 21.36 17.39
CA LEU A 359 -9.14 22.21 18.55
C LEU A 359 -9.03 23.67 18.09
N GLY A 360 -9.36 24.61 18.98
CA GLY A 360 -9.43 26.04 18.66
C GLY A 360 -8.10 26.69 18.26
N ASP A 361 -6.98 25.98 18.43
CA ASP A 361 -5.62 26.40 18.09
C ASP A 361 -5.08 25.79 16.79
N GLY A 362 -5.94 25.10 16.02
CA GLY A 362 -5.58 24.47 14.75
C GLY A 362 -5.09 23.03 14.88
N ARG A 363 -4.89 22.52 16.10
CA ARG A 363 -4.63 21.10 16.34
C ARG A 363 -5.89 20.27 16.10
N GLN A 364 -5.69 18.97 15.91
CA GLN A 364 -6.78 18.02 15.70
C GLN A 364 -6.63 16.82 16.62
N GLU A 365 -7.70 16.45 17.30
CA GLU A 365 -7.77 15.27 18.18
C GLU A 365 -8.52 14.15 17.46
N LEU A 366 -7.89 12.99 17.35
CA LEU A 366 -8.46 11.74 16.85
C LEU A 366 -8.60 10.77 18.02
N ARG A 367 -9.83 10.39 18.35
CA ARG A 367 -10.12 9.39 19.38
C ARG A 367 -10.51 8.09 18.72
N VAL A 368 -9.81 7.03 19.07
CA VAL A 368 -10.08 5.70 18.57
C VAL A 368 -10.40 4.80 19.75
N ARG A 369 -11.59 4.23 19.75
CA ARG A 369 -12.01 3.23 20.74
C ARG A 369 -11.90 1.85 20.12
N THR A 370 -11.27 0.94 20.85
CA THR A 370 -11.16 -0.48 20.52
C THR A 370 -11.57 -1.29 21.76
N PRO A 371 -11.66 -2.64 21.69
CA PRO A 371 -11.90 -3.46 22.87
C PRO A 371 -10.73 -3.41 23.85
N ASP A 372 -9.53 -3.11 23.32
CA ASP A 372 -8.27 -3.06 24.05
C ASP A 372 -8.12 -1.71 24.82
N GLY A 373 -8.91 -0.69 24.47
CA GLY A 373 -8.95 0.60 25.17
C GLY A 373 -9.31 1.79 24.27
N GLU A 374 -9.19 2.99 24.82
CA GLU A 374 -9.32 4.24 24.06
C GLU A 374 -7.92 4.84 23.84
N HIS A 375 -7.62 5.20 22.58
CA HIS A 375 -6.40 5.89 22.19
C HIS A 375 -6.75 7.30 21.71
N VAL A 376 -6.03 8.30 22.21
CA VAL A 376 -6.17 9.70 21.77
C VAL A 376 -4.89 10.12 21.07
N VAL A 377 -5.01 10.50 19.80
CA VAL A 377 -3.93 11.04 18.98
C VAL A 377 -4.21 12.52 18.72
N THR A 378 -3.30 13.41 19.13
CA THR A 378 -3.39 14.84 18.79
C THR A 378 -2.34 15.17 17.74
N VAL A 379 -2.77 15.75 16.62
CA VAL A 379 -1.89 16.18 15.54
C VAL A 379 -1.88 17.70 15.48
N ASP A 380 -0.70 18.30 15.43
CA ASP A 380 -0.50 19.68 15.03
C ASP A 380 0.07 19.72 13.60
N PRO A 381 -0.77 20.00 12.59
CA PRO A 381 -0.31 20.03 11.21
C PRO A 381 0.69 21.15 10.92
N ALA A 382 0.67 22.24 11.69
CA ALA A 382 1.55 23.39 11.47
C ALA A 382 2.91 23.19 12.12
N ALA A 383 2.93 22.62 13.33
CA ALA A 383 4.17 22.31 14.04
C ALA A 383 4.79 20.96 13.65
N LEU A 384 4.07 20.13 12.88
CA LEU A 384 4.45 18.74 12.54
C LEU A 384 4.73 17.91 13.80
N THR A 385 3.81 17.99 14.77
CA THR A 385 3.90 17.21 16.02
C THR A 385 2.72 16.26 16.17
N VAL A 386 2.97 15.16 16.88
CA VAL A 386 1.99 14.12 17.18
C VAL A 386 2.13 13.73 18.66
N LEU A 387 1.02 13.81 19.40
CA LEU A 387 0.91 13.37 20.78
C LEU A 387 0.04 12.11 20.84
N VAL A 388 0.44 11.12 21.65
CA VAL A 388 -0.37 9.91 21.89
C VAL A 388 -0.62 9.79 23.39
N GLY A 389 -1.89 9.80 23.80
CA GLY A 389 -2.28 9.80 25.21
C GLY A 389 -1.93 11.08 25.97
N GLY A 390 -1.64 12.18 25.26
CA GLY A 390 -1.23 13.46 25.85
C GLY A 390 0.29 13.62 26.05
N GLU A 391 1.07 12.55 25.85
CA GLU A 391 2.54 12.60 25.88
C GLU A 391 3.10 12.92 24.48
N PRO A 392 4.11 13.81 24.37
CA PRO A 392 4.75 14.12 23.11
C PRO A 392 5.61 12.97 22.59
N LEU A 393 5.36 12.55 21.35
CA LEU A 393 6.20 11.59 20.64
C LEU A 393 7.11 12.26 19.59
N LEU A 394 6.67 13.39 19.04
CA LEU A 394 7.33 14.15 17.97
C LEU A 394 7.41 15.64 18.28
#